data_AF-H2Y2H9-F1
#
_entry.id   AF-H2Y2H9-F1
#
_cell.length_a   1.000
_cell.length_b   1.000
_cell.length_c   1.000
_cell.angle_alpha   90.00
_cell.angle_beta   90.00
_cell.angle_gamma   90.00
#
_symmetry.space_group_name_H-M   'P 1'
#
loop_
_entity.id
_entity.type
_entity.pdbx_description
1 polymer ?
#
loop_
_entity_poly.entity_id
_entity_poly.type
_entity_poly.pdbx_seq_one_letter_code
_entity_poly.pdbx_strand_id
1 'polypeptide(L)'
;MTAQYTIRTIGVSSLPGVNQLIRHTYFCDNCWELLLAVTMPNKLLITIAVLAIAYYARYKSGRRHSAKQDQVVVTSIKALADLEKHSEKFNVARVEKVTEGVYVAIGYAIANMIMLEGTDGIIIVDTTESKESALQAMAEFRKITNKPLKGIVLTHFHADHLVGADGLIDQAAESGNPSVNIYAHASLDYELTRFYTISQYGFFRGSRQFGTFLNHGKEAINAGIGFKLMVPRDISYNVTPPTHTYQDKQTYNLAGITFQLIHTPGESDDQTTVWLP
;
A
#
# COMPACT_ATOMS: atom_id res chain seq x y z
N MET A 1 6.75 21.18 44.87
CA MET A 1 8.02 20.46 45.11
C MET A 1 8.46 19.86 43.80
N THR A 2 9.38 20.53 43.12
CA THR A 2 9.96 20.13 41.84
C THR A 2 11.28 19.41 42.14
N ALA A 3 11.40 18.14 41.76
CA ALA A 3 12.65 17.40 41.87
C ALA A 3 13.28 17.26 40.47
N GLN A 4 14.36 18.01 40.24
CA GLN A 4 15.31 17.79 39.16
C GLN A 4 16.16 16.56 39.49
N TYR A 5 16.39 15.68 38.51
CA TYR A 5 17.33 14.57 38.63
C TYR A 5 18.58 14.84 37.80
N THR A 6 19.71 14.91 38.49
CA THR A 6 21.06 15.04 37.94
C THR A 6 21.60 13.66 37.58
N ILE A 7 21.91 13.42 36.31
CA ILE A 7 22.58 12.19 35.86
C ILE A 7 24.10 12.38 36.02
N ARG A 8 24.73 11.60 36.90
CA ARG A 8 26.18 11.44 36.94
C ARG A 8 26.57 10.23 36.07
N THR A 9 27.24 10.49 34.97
CA THR A 9 27.95 9.47 34.18
C THR A 9 29.23 9.05 34.90
N ILE A 10 29.33 7.77 35.27
CA ILE A 10 30.62 7.13 35.59
C ILE A 10 30.97 6.25 34.40
N GLY A 11 32.07 6.60 33.73
CA GLY A 11 32.61 5.82 32.62
C GLY A 11 33.29 4.56 33.12
N VAL A 12 33.10 3.46 32.39
CA VAL A 12 33.99 2.30 32.46
C VAL A 12 34.36 1.93 31.03
N SER A 13 35.62 2.21 30.72
CA SER A 13 36.32 1.81 29.52
C SER A 13 36.70 0.32 29.56
N SER A 14 36.73 -0.26 28.35
CA SER A 14 37.60 -1.35 27.89
C SER A 14 37.46 -2.75 28.49
N LEU A 15 36.74 -3.63 27.79
CA LEU A 15 37.19 -5.01 27.48
C LEU A 15 36.66 -5.42 26.07
N PRO A 16 37.51 -5.93 25.15
CA PRO A 16 37.09 -6.36 23.82
C PRO A 16 36.68 -7.85 23.80
N GLY A 17 35.57 -8.16 23.13
CA GLY A 17 35.28 -9.53 22.70
C GLY A 17 34.00 -10.19 23.23
N VAL A 18 32.86 -9.49 23.29
CA VAL A 18 31.52 -10.12 23.23
C VAL A 18 30.59 -9.16 22.48
N ASN A 19 30.54 -9.25 21.15
CA ASN A 19 29.59 -8.51 20.32
C ASN A 19 28.70 -9.50 19.58
N GLN A 20 27.65 -9.98 20.25
CA GLN A 20 26.44 -10.42 19.58
C GLN A 20 25.25 -10.39 20.54
N LEU A 21 24.17 -9.79 20.04
CA LEU A 21 22.84 -9.71 20.64
C LEU A 21 22.76 -8.97 21.98
N ILE A 22 22.17 -7.77 21.93
CA ILE A 22 21.11 -7.24 22.79
C ILE A 22 21.17 -5.72 22.62
N ARG A 23 20.39 -5.20 21.68
CA ARG A 23 19.92 -3.82 21.74
C ARG A 23 18.42 -3.84 21.44
N HIS A 24 17.66 -3.32 22.40
CA HIS A 24 16.21 -3.09 22.41
C HIS A 24 15.33 -4.24 22.92
N THR A 25 15.55 -4.61 24.18
CA THR A 25 14.44 -4.99 25.07
C THR A 25 14.26 -3.89 26.10
N TYR A 26 13.12 -3.20 26.05
CA TYR A 26 12.64 -2.39 27.16
C TYR A 26 12.37 -3.33 28.33
N PHE A 27 13.30 -3.38 29.29
CA PHE A 27 13.13 -4.12 30.51
C PHE A 27 12.27 -3.30 31.48
N CYS A 28 11.16 -3.91 31.91
CA CYS A 28 10.42 -3.50 33.09
C CYS A 28 11.34 -3.61 34.31
N ASP A 29 11.36 -2.57 35.16
CA ASP A 29 12.27 -2.40 36.31
C ASP A 29 12.12 -3.45 37.44
N ASN A 30 11.35 -4.52 37.24
CA ASN A 30 11.13 -5.58 38.23
C ASN A 30 11.44 -7.02 37.76
N CYS A 31 12.20 -7.20 36.66
CA CYS A 31 12.45 -8.55 36.11
C CYS A 31 13.74 -9.25 36.61
N TRP A 32 14.48 -8.70 37.57
CA TRP A 32 15.72 -9.33 38.04
C TRP A 32 15.49 -10.55 38.97
N GLU A 33 14.33 -10.66 39.59
CA GLU A 33 13.94 -11.79 40.45
C GLU A 33 13.63 -13.09 39.67
N LEU A 34 13.34 -13.01 38.36
CA LEU A 34 12.98 -14.17 37.54
C LEU A 34 14.18 -14.97 37.01
N LEU A 35 15.38 -14.37 36.95
CA LEU A 35 16.57 -15.06 36.44
C LEU A 35 17.20 -16.04 37.45
N LEU A 36 16.93 -15.85 38.76
CA LEU A 36 17.50 -16.70 39.83
C LEU A 36 16.67 -17.97 40.13
N ALA A 37 15.51 -18.14 39.49
CA ALA A 37 14.63 -19.27 39.77
C ALA A 37 14.94 -20.56 38.97
N VAL A 38 15.94 -20.55 38.07
CA VAL A 38 16.16 -21.63 37.09
C VAL A 38 17.25 -22.64 37.50
N THR A 39 17.83 -22.54 38.70
CA THR A 39 18.93 -23.44 39.12
C THR A 39 18.51 -24.71 39.85
N MET A 40 17.22 -25.06 39.90
CA MET A 40 16.76 -26.34 40.47
C MET A 40 15.71 -27.04 39.58
N PRO A 41 15.90 -28.34 39.24
CA PRO A 41 15.07 -29.06 38.27
C PRO A 41 13.58 -29.12 38.64
N ASN A 42 13.25 -29.08 39.94
CA ASN A 42 11.86 -29.10 40.41
C ASN A 42 11.14 -27.76 40.25
N LYS A 43 11.85 -26.63 40.11
CA LYS A 43 11.23 -25.30 39.92
C LYS A 43 10.90 -25.02 38.45
N LEU A 44 11.67 -25.56 37.50
CA LEU A 44 11.39 -25.40 36.07
C LEU A 44 10.04 -26.01 35.67
N LEU A 45 9.73 -27.21 36.19
CA LEU A 45 8.45 -27.88 35.94
C LEU A 45 7.27 -27.09 36.54
N ILE A 46 7.44 -26.51 37.73
CA ILE A 46 6.44 -25.67 38.38
C ILE A 46 6.21 -24.39 37.56
N THR A 47 7.28 -23.74 37.10
CA THR A 47 7.19 -22.53 36.26
C THR A 47 6.49 -22.83 34.93
N ILE A 48 6.84 -23.94 34.26
CA ILE A 48 6.17 -24.37 33.02
C ILE A 48 4.69 -24.66 33.28
N ALA A 49 4.36 -25.35 34.38
CA ALA A 49 2.97 -25.63 34.74
C ALA A 49 2.18 -24.35 35.03
N VAL A 50 2.76 -23.39 35.76
CA VAL A 50 2.12 -22.09 36.04
C VAL A 50 1.91 -21.30 34.76
N LEU A 51 2.89 -21.27 33.86
CA LEU A 51 2.77 -20.61 32.55
C LEU A 51 1.72 -21.30 31.66
N ALA A 52 1.67 -22.63 31.65
CA ALA A 52 0.66 -23.39 30.92
C ALA A 52 -0.75 -23.17 31.47
N ILE A 53 -0.91 -23.12 32.80
CA ILE A 53 -2.18 -22.80 33.45
C ILE A 53 -2.59 -21.35 33.18
N ALA A 54 -1.66 -20.39 33.25
CA ALA A 54 -1.93 -19.00 32.92
C ALA A 54 -2.30 -18.82 31.43
N TYR A 55 -1.59 -19.50 30.53
CA TYR A 55 -1.89 -19.55 29.10
C TYR A 55 -3.26 -20.18 28.85
N TYR A 56 -3.57 -21.31 29.48
CA TYR A 56 -4.86 -21.99 29.35
C TYR A 56 -6.01 -21.16 29.94
N ALA A 57 -5.81 -20.52 31.08
CA ALA A 57 -6.79 -19.61 31.69
C ALA A 57 -7.02 -18.39 30.80
N ARG A 58 -5.98 -17.83 30.19
CA ARG A 58 -6.07 -16.74 29.21
C ARG A 58 -6.74 -17.19 27.89
N TYR A 59 -6.43 -18.39 27.42
CA TYR A 59 -7.08 -19.00 26.24
C TYR A 59 -8.58 -19.24 26.50
N LYS A 60 -8.94 -19.74 27.68
CA LYS A 60 -10.33 -20.02 28.07
C LYS A 60 -11.13 -18.75 28.39
N SER A 61 -10.50 -17.71 28.95
CA SER A 61 -11.11 -16.40 29.17
C SER A 61 -11.20 -15.56 27.90
N GLY A 62 -10.21 -15.65 26.99
CA GLY A 62 -10.24 -15.06 25.66
C GLY A 62 -11.34 -15.65 24.76
N ARG A 63 -11.75 -16.90 25.01
CA ARG A 63 -12.88 -17.54 24.33
C ARG A 63 -14.27 -17.11 24.84
N ARG A 64 -14.36 -16.28 25.88
CA ARG A 64 -15.66 -15.83 26.46
C ARG A 64 -16.23 -14.55 25.86
N HIS A 65 -15.56 -13.94 24.89
CA HIS A 65 -16.20 -12.95 24.02
C HIS A 65 -16.39 -13.56 22.63
N SER A 66 -17.21 -14.61 22.54
CA SER A 66 -18.08 -14.68 21.37
C SER A 66 -19.04 -13.52 21.56
N ALA A 67 -18.71 -12.36 20.99
CA ALA A 67 -19.71 -11.33 20.79
C ALA A 67 -20.85 -12.04 20.08
N LYS A 68 -22.03 -12.09 20.71
CA LYS A 68 -23.25 -12.42 19.97
C LYS A 68 -23.27 -11.43 18.83
N GLN A 69 -23.00 -11.93 17.63
CA GLN A 69 -23.10 -11.15 16.42
C GLN A 69 -24.59 -11.03 16.20
N ASP A 70 -25.21 -10.08 16.89
CA ASP A 70 -26.59 -9.72 16.63
C ASP A 70 -26.61 -9.36 15.16
N GLN A 71 -27.27 -10.18 14.34
CA GLN A 71 -27.52 -9.85 12.95
C GLN A 71 -28.45 -8.66 12.97
N VAL A 72 -27.85 -7.47 12.95
CA VAL A 72 -28.57 -6.24 12.65
C VAL A 72 -28.98 -6.38 11.19
N VAL A 73 -30.18 -6.89 10.96
CA VAL A 73 -30.78 -6.92 9.64
C VAL A 73 -31.16 -5.48 9.32
N VAL A 74 -30.24 -4.76 8.67
CA VAL A 74 -30.49 -3.42 8.16
C VAL A 74 -31.41 -3.55 6.95
N THR A 75 -32.72 -3.45 7.17
CA THR A 75 -33.73 -3.77 6.15
C THR A 75 -33.96 -2.68 5.10
N SER A 76 -33.44 -1.47 5.29
CA SER A 76 -33.15 -0.47 4.23
C SER A 76 -32.87 0.88 4.88
N ILE A 77 -31.62 1.32 4.80
CA ILE A 77 -31.25 2.70 5.06
C ILE A 77 -30.98 3.31 3.69
N LYS A 78 -31.48 4.53 3.41
CA LYS A 78 -31.21 5.24 2.15
C LYS A 78 -29.72 5.22 1.77
N ALA A 79 -28.83 5.34 2.75
CA ALA A 79 -27.38 5.23 2.59
C ALA A 79 -26.92 3.90 1.96
N LEU A 80 -27.63 2.79 2.21
CA LEU A 80 -27.33 1.48 1.61
C LEU A 80 -27.64 1.50 0.10
N ALA A 81 -28.82 2.01 -0.27
CA ALA A 81 -29.23 2.13 -1.68
C ALA A 81 -28.34 3.12 -2.45
N ASP A 82 -27.94 4.22 -1.82
CA ASP A 82 -27.01 5.18 -2.41
C ASP A 82 -25.63 4.53 -2.63
N LEU A 83 -25.16 3.69 -1.69
CA LEU A 83 -23.90 2.96 -1.82
C LEU A 83 -23.96 1.87 -2.90
N GLU A 84 -25.07 1.14 -3.00
CA GLU A 84 -25.31 0.16 -4.07
C GLU A 84 -25.31 0.83 -5.45
N LYS A 85 -26.03 1.95 -5.58
CA LYS A 85 -26.02 2.75 -6.80
C LYS A 85 -24.64 3.30 -7.12
N HIS A 86 -23.87 3.71 -6.11
CA HIS A 86 -22.50 4.19 -6.32
C HIS A 86 -21.58 3.10 -6.92
N SER A 87 -21.87 1.81 -6.67
CA SER A 87 -21.13 0.71 -7.30
C SER A 87 -21.24 0.70 -8.83
N GLU A 88 -22.30 1.25 -9.41
CA GLU A 88 -22.49 1.31 -10.88
C GLU A 88 -21.38 2.09 -11.59
N LYS A 89 -20.63 2.95 -10.87
CA LYS A 89 -19.52 3.73 -11.45
C LYS A 89 -18.34 2.85 -11.87
N PHE A 90 -18.12 1.72 -11.20
CA PHE A 90 -16.89 0.92 -11.31
C PHE A 90 -17.11 -0.60 -11.29
N ASN A 91 -18.34 -1.10 -11.13
CA ASN A 91 -18.62 -2.54 -11.13
C ASN A 91 -18.52 -3.17 -12.53
N VAL A 92 -18.60 -2.37 -13.59
CA VAL A 92 -18.38 -2.80 -14.98
C VAL A 92 -17.10 -2.16 -15.50
N ALA A 93 -16.10 -3.02 -15.74
CA ALA A 93 -14.82 -2.61 -16.30
C ALA A 93 -14.99 -2.11 -17.74
N ARG A 94 -14.41 -0.94 -18.04
CA ARG A 94 -14.53 -0.28 -19.35
C ARG A 94 -13.45 0.76 -19.57
N VAL A 95 -13.19 1.06 -20.84
CA VAL A 95 -12.39 2.22 -21.25
C VAL A 95 -13.31 3.33 -21.74
N GLU A 96 -13.20 4.51 -21.15
CA GLU A 96 -13.92 5.72 -21.58
C GLU A 96 -12.96 6.68 -22.29
N LYS A 97 -13.36 7.20 -23.46
CA LYS A 97 -12.69 8.33 -24.10
C LYS A 97 -13.19 9.62 -23.46
N VAL A 98 -12.35 10.30 -22.70
CA VAL A 98 -12.69 11.56 -22.02
C VAL A 98 -12.63 12.72 -23.01
N THR A 99 -11.58 12.77 -23.81
CA THR A 99 -11.39 13.72 -24.90
C THR A 99 -10.44 13.10 -25.94
N GLU A 100 -10.11 13.83 -27.00
CA GLU A 100 -9.14 13.39 -27.99
C GLU A 100 -7.80 13.07 -27.34
N GLY A 101 -7.27 11.87 -27.61
CA GLY A 101 -6.03 11.39 -27.02
C GLY A 101 -6.06 11.08 -25.52
N VAL A 102 -7.19 11.13 -24.82
CA VAL A 102 -7.28 10.83 -23.37
C VAL A 102 -8.32 9.76 -23.09
N TYR A 103 -7.87 8.63 -22.55
CA TYR A 103 -8.68 7.45 -22.28
C TYR A 103 -8.49 6.98 -20.85
N VAL A 104 -9.57 6.62 -20.16
CA VAL A 104 -9.53 6.17 -18.77
C VAL A 104 -10.09 4.75 -18.69
N ALA A 105 -9.27 3.82 -18.20
CA ALA A 105 -9.68 2.48 -17.84
C ALA A 105 -10.23 2.48 -16.41
N ILE A 106 -11.52 2.18 -16.27
CA ILE A 106 -12.28 2.22 -15.01
C ILE A 106 -12.71 0.80 -14.66
N GLY A 107 -12.62 0.42 -13.39
CA GLY A 107 -13.15 -0.86 -12.88
C GLY A 107 -12.28 -2.09 -13.16
N TYR A 108 -11.08 -1.92 -13.72
CA TYR A 108 -10.06 -2.99 -13.82
C TYR A 108 -9.28 -3.21 -12.52
N ALA A 109 -9.42 -2.27 -11.59
CA ALA A 109 -8.67 -2.12 -10.34
C ALA A 109 -9.45 -1.17 -9.41
N ILE A 110 -8.97 -0.95 -8.18
CA ILE A 110 -9.56 0.07 -7.31
C ILE A 110 -9.30 1.48 -7.84
N ALA A 111 -8.09 1.73 -8.34
CA ALA A 111 -7.71 2.97 -9.01
C ALA A 111 -7.95 2.87 -10.52
N ASN A 112 -8.07 4.03 -11.16
CA ASN A 112 -8.13 4.11 -12.62
C ASN A 112 -6.72 4.06 -13.20
N MET A 113 -6.62 3.60 -14.44
CA MET A 113 -5.41 3.73 -15.26
C MET A 113 -5.74 4.62 -16.46
N ILE A 114 -4.91 5.61 -16.76
CA ILE A 114 -5.19 6.59 -17.83
C ILE A 114 -4.17 6.43 -18.95
N MET A 115 -4.63 6.36 -20.20
CA MET A 115 -3.78 6.43 -21.38
C MET A 115 -3.90 7.80 -22.04
N LEU A 116 -2.74 8.42 -22.24
CA LEU A 116 -2.55 9.58 -23.09
C LEU A 116 -1.97 9.09 -24.42
N GLU A 117 -2.73 9.23 -25.50
CA GLU A 117 -2.31 8.84 -26.84
C GLU A 117 -1.69 10.02 -27.58
N GLY A 118 -0.40 9.90 -27.90
CA GLY A 118 0.37 10.91 -28.61
C GLY A 118 0.53 10.60 -30.10
N THR A 119 1.48 11.28 -30.74
CA THR A 119 1.74 11.13 -32.19
C THR A 119 2.43 9.80 -32.52
N ASP A 120 3.44 9.42 -31.72
CA ASP A 120 4.34 8.29 -31.97
C ASP A 120 4.48 7.35 -30.76
N GLY A 121 3.60 7.49 -29.77
CA GLY A 121 3.64 6.74 -28.53
C GLY A 121 2.42 6.96 -27.65
N ILE A 122 2.38 6.21 -26.55
CA ILE A 122 1.43 6.42 -25.45
C ILE A 122 2.18 6.71 -24.15
N ILE A 123 1.52 7.46 -23.26
CA ILE A 123 1.93 7.66 -21.88
C ILE A 123 0.82 7.09 -20.99
N ILE A 124 1.20 6.32 -19.97
CA ILE A 124 0.26 5.81 -18.96
C ILE A 124 0.38 6.66 -17.70
N VAL A 125 -0.74 7.08 -17.11
CA VAL A 125 -0.79 7.70 -15.78
C VAL A 125 -1.39 6.68 -14.82
N ASP A 126 -0.59 6.34 -13.81
CA ASP A 126 -0.80 5.27 -12.82
C ASP A 126 -0.95 3.87 -13.42
N THR A 127 -0.67 2.84 -12.62
CA THR A 127 -0.51 1.47 -13.12
C THR A 127 -1.25 0.43 -12.31
N THR A 128 -2.27 0.80 -11.53
CA THR A 128 -3.07 -0.11 -10.71
C THR A 128 -2.28 -0.84 -9.61
N GLU A 129 -2.99 -1.59 -8.76
CA GLU A 129 -2.43 -2.35 -7.63
C GLU A 129 -1.77 -3.70 -8.00
N SER A 130 -1.79 -4.11 -9.27
CA SER A 130 -1.19 -5.39 -9.69
C SER A 130 -0.76 -5.40 -11.15
N LYS A 131 0.21 -6.26 -11.49
CA LYS A 131 0.63 -6.49 -12.88
C LYS A 131 -0.54 -7.01 -13.71
N GLU A 132 -1.34 -7.91 -13.14
CA GLU A 132 -2.48 -8.52 -13.82
C GLU A 132 -3.54 -7.47 -14.20
N SER A 133 -3.91 -6.59 -13.26
CA SER A 133 -4.86 -5.49 -13.53
C SER A 133 -4.33 -4.51 -14.57
N ALA A 134 -3.06 -4.12 -14.45
CA ALA A 134 -2.42 -3.21 -15.41
C ALA A 134 -2.42 -3.79 -16.83
N LEU A 135 -2.08 -5.08 -16.96
CA LEU A 135 -2.05 -5.79 -18.24
C LEU A 135 -3.45 -5.98 -18.83
N GLN A 136 -4.47 -6.20 -18.00
CA GLN A 136 -5.87 -6.23 -18.44
C GLN A 136 -6.32 -4.87 -18.98
N ALA A 137 -6.06 -3.78 -18.26
CA ALA A 137 -6.37 -2.43 -18.72
C ALA A 137 -5.59 -2.06 -19.99
N MET A 138 -4.29 -2.40 -20.05
CA MET A 138 -3.44 -2.18 -21.23
C MET A 138 -3.97 -2.95 -22.44
N ALA A 139 -4.44 -4.18 -22.29
CA ALA A 139 -5.01 -4.94 -23.41
C ALA A 139 -6.21 -4.23 -24.05
N GLU A 140 -7.01 -3.51 -23.26
CA GLU A 140 -8.15 -2.74 -23.76
C GLU A 140 -7.70 -1.45 -24.45
N PHE A 141 -6.67 -0.78 -23.93
CA PHE A 141 -5.99 0.30 -24.63
C PHE A 141 -5.37 -0.12 -25.97
N ARG A 142 -4.85 -1.35 -26.06
CA ARG A 142 -4.31 -1.90 -27.33
C ARG A 142 -5.36 -2.13 -28.41
N LYS A 143 -6.65 -2.22 -28.05
CA LYS A 143 -7.74 -2.21 -29.05
C LYS A 143 -7.93 -0.85 -29.71
N ILE A 144 -7.45 0.22 -29.07
CA ILE A 144 -7.53 1.60 -29.56
C ILE A 144 -6.26 1.94 -30.35
N THR A 145 -5.08 1.59 -29.81
CA THR A 145 -3.80 1.99 -30.42
C THR A 145 -2.67 0.99 -30.20
N ASN A 146 -1.86 0.79 -31.24
CA ASN A 146 -0.65 -0.05 -31.20
C ASN A 146 0.63 0.78 -31.00
N LYS A 147 0.53 2.08 -30.71
CA LYS A 147 1.69 2.95 -30.50
C LYS A 147 2.50 2.50 -29.27
N PRO A 148 3.85 2.52 -29.32
CA PRO A 148 4.69 2.02 -28.23
C PRO A 148 4.47 2.79 -26.92
N LEU A 149 4.62 2.11 -25.79
CA LEU A 149 4.63 2.74 -24.46
C LEU A 149 5.90 3.57 -24.28
N LYS A 150 5.78 4.89 -24.27
CA LYS A 150 6.95 5.79 -24.14
C LYS A 150 7.21 6.22 -22.71
N GLY A 151 6.17 6.32 -21.89
CA GLY A 151 6.34 6.69 -20.48
C GLY A 151 5.20 6.29 -19.57
N ILE A 152 5.50 6.31 -18.28
CA ILE A 152 4.60 6.09 -17.16
C ILE A 152 4.76 7.30 -16.23
N VAL A 153 3.65 7.89 -15.79
CA VAL A 153 3.61 8.89 -14.73
C VAL A 153 2.98 8.24 -13.50
N LEU A 154 3.73 8.17 -12.39
CA LEU A 154 3.24 7.71 -11.11
C LEU A 154 2.81 8.94 -10.30
N THR A 155 1.52 9.04 -10.00
CA THR A 155 0.97 10.24 -9.37
C THR A 155 1.39 10.38 -7.92
N HIS A 156 1.44 9.27 -7.18
CA HIS A 156 1.87 9.22 -5.78
C HIS A 156 2.18 7.80 -5.29
N PHE A 157 2.71 7.68 -4.07
CA PHE A 157 3.26 6.45 -3.49
C PHE A 157 2.27 5.32 -3.15
N HIS A 158 0.96 5.51 -3.30
CA HIS A 158 0.01 4.46 -2.97
C HIS A 158 0.11 3.28 -3.94
N ALA A 159 0.02 2.06 -3.39
CA ALA A 159 0.30 0.83 -4.13
C ALA A 159 -0.62 0.64 -5.36
N ASP A 160 -1.87 1.08 -5.27
CA ASP A 160 -2.85 1.09 -6.34
C ASP A 160 -2.53 2.03 -7.51
N HIS A 161 -1.47 2.82 -7.40
CA HIS A 161 -1.01 3.70 -8.47
C HIS A 161 0.27 3.23 -9.15
N LEU A 162 1.02 2.29 -8.56
CA LEU A 162 2.42 2.04 -8.96
C LEU A 162 2.81 0.56 -9.12
N VAL A 163 2.08 -0.39 -8.53
CA VAL A 163 2.55 -1.78 -8.45
C VAL A 163 2.50 -2.49 -9.82
N GLY A 164 1.56 -2.14 -10.68
CA GLY A 164 1.49 -2.75 -12.00
C GLY A 164 2.53 -2.26 -13.02
N ALA A 165 3.37 -1.27 -12.69
CA ALA A 165 4.32 -0.65 -13.61
C ALA A 165 5.30 -1.67 -14.22
N ASP A 166 5.88 -2.54 -13.40
CA ASP A 166 6.80 -3.59 -13.84
C ASP A 166 6.18 -4.47 -14.95
N GLY A 167 4.90 -4.84 -14.83
CA GLY A 167 4.24 -5.67 -15.83
C GLY A 167 4.12 -4.98 -17.20
N LEU A 168 3.89 -3.66 -17.20
CA LEU A 168 3.84 -2.87 -18.42
C LEU A 168 5.23 -2.70 -19.05
N ILE A 169 6.26 -2.56 -18.22
CA ILE A 169 7.66 -2.42 -18.66
C ILE A 169 8.17 -3.74 -19.25
N ASP A 170 7.90 -4.87 -18.59
CA ASP A 170 8.22 -6.21 -19.08
C ASP A 170 7.58 -6.43 -20.45
N GLN A 171 6.28 -6.15 -20.59
CA GLN A 171 5.56 -6.26 -21.87
C GLN A 171 6.15 -5.34 -22.95
N ALA A 172 6.57 -4.12 -22.59
CA ALA A 172 7.20 -3.18 -23.53
C ALA A 172 8.57 -3.69 -24.01
N ALA A 173 9.39 -4.23 -23.10
CA ALA A 173 10.69 -4.81 -23.41
C ALA A 173 10.57 -6.02 -24.34
N GLU A 174 9.63 -6.93 -24.06
CA GLU A 174 9.31 -8.09 -24.93
C GLU A 174 8.89 -7.66 -26.34
N SER A 175 8.24 -6.50 -26.45
CA SER A 175 7.81 -5.91 -27.73
C SER A 175 8.91 -5.10 -28.43
N GLY A 176 10.17 -5.19 -27.98
CA GLY A 176 11.31 -4.50 -28.57
C GLY A 176 11.47 -3.03 -28.15
N ASN A 177 10.80 -2.61 -27.08
CA ASN A 177 10.88 -1.25 -26.53
C ASN A 177 11.33 -1.26 -25.06
N PRO A 178 12.63 -1.49 -24.79
CA PRO A 178 13.14 -1.68 -23.43
C PRO A 178 13.31 -0.39 -22.63
N SER A 179 13.07 0.78 -23.23
CA SER A 179 13.28 2.09 -22.58
C SER A 179 11.96 2.82 -22.44
N VAL A 180 11.34 2.67 -21.26
CA VAL A 180 10.15 3.39 -20.83
C VAL A 180 10.56 4.45 -19.81
N ASN A 181 10.18 5.71 -20.03
CA ASN A 181 10.43 6.78 -19.06
C ASN A 181 9.44 6.67 -17.89
N ILE A 182 9.92 6.79 -16.65
CA ILE A 182 9.08 6.73 -15.46
C ILE A 182 9.22 8.06 -14.73
N TYR A 183 8.12 8.81 -14.63
CA TYR A 183 8.06 10.11 -14.01
C TYR A 183 7.35 10.03 -12.66
N ALA A 184 7.92 10.65 -11.64
CA ALA A 184 7.28 10.79 -10.33
C ALA A 184 7.79 12.02 -9.58
N HIS A 185 7.14 12.40 -8.48
CA HIS A 185 7.66 13.42 -7.59
C HIS A 185 8.95 12.95 -6.89
N ALA A 186 9.88 13.87 -6.60
CA ALA A 186 11.19 13.55 -6.01
C ALA A 186 11.12 12.92 -4.62
N SER A 187 10.01 13.09 -3.90
CA SER A 187 9.80 12.49 -2.58
C SER A 187 9.14 11.09 -2.62
N LEU A 188 8.81 10.53 -3.80
CA LEU A 188 8.15 9.21 -3.92
C LEU A 188 8.88 8.13 -3.10
N ASP A 189 10.20 8.01 -3.26
CA ASP A 189 11.01 6.99 -2.57
C ASP A 189 11.02 7.17 -1.05
N TYR A 190 11.06 8.42 -0.59
CA TYR A 190 10.94 8.75 0.83
C TYR A 190 9.58 8.34 1.38
N GLU A 191 8.49 8.62 0.64
CA GLU A 191 7.13 8.28 1.05
C GLU A 191 6.87 6.78 1.09
N LEU A 192 7.35 6.03 0.08
CA LEU A 192 7.32 4.58 0.08
C LEU A 192 8.06 4.02 1.31
N THR A 193 9.29 4.47 1.54
CA THR A 193 10.11 4.03 2.67
C THR A 193 9.44 4.33 4.00
N ARG A 194 8.89 5.54 4.16
CA ARG A 194 8.15 5.99 5.35
C ARG A 194 6.96 5.08 5.61
N PHE A 195 6.13 4.83 4.59
CA PHE A 195 4.95 3.99 4.71
C PHE A 195 5.29 2.55 5.07
N TYR A 196 6.22 1.91 4.35
CA TYR A 196 6.57 0.51 4.59
C TYR A 196 7.19 0.28 5.97
N THR A 197 7.95 1.26 6.50
CA THR A 197 8.56 1.17 7.84
C THR A 197 7.53 1.09 8.96
N ILE A 198 6.34 1.68 8.80
CA ILE A 198 5.26 1.68 9.80
C ILE A 198 4.06 0.78 9.42
N SER A 199 4.15 0.11 8.26
CA SER A 199 3.02 -0.54 7.57
C SER A 199 2.37 -1.70 8.32
N GLN A 200 3.05 -2.36 9.26
CA GLN A 200 2.54 -3.58 9.92
C GLN A 200 1.17 -3.37 10.58
N TYR A 201 0.95 -2.22 11.22
CA TYR A 201 -0.36 -1.86 11.79
C TYR A 201 -1.29 -1.21 10.77
N GLY A 202 -0.72 -0.46 9.81
CA GLY A 202 -1.46 0.19 8.73
C GLY A 202 -2.18 -0.82 7.84
N PHE A 203 -1.53 -1.93 7.50
CA PHE A 203 -2.08 -2.98 6.64
C PHE A 203 -3.39 -3.54 7.17
N PHE A 204 -3.42 -4.04 8.42
CA PHE A 204 -4.65 -4.62 8.98
C PHE A 204 -5.78 -3.61 9.14
N ARG A 205 -5.46 -2.34 9.40
CA ARG A 205 -6.45 -1.26 9.47
C ARG A 205 -7.00 -0.95 8.07
N GLY A 206 -6.12 -0.84 7.07
CA GLY A 206 -6.48 -0.66 5.67
C GLY A 206 -7.33 -1.81 5.14
N SER A 207 -6.97 -3.06 5.42
CA SER A 207 -7.76 -4.23 5.00
C SER A 207 -9.18 -4.23 5.58
N ARG A 208 -9.38 -3.67 6.77
CA ARG A 208 -10.72 -3.48 7.35
C ARG A 208 -11.46 -2.33 6.68
N GLN A 209 -10.79 -1.20 6.45
CA GLN A 209 -11.37 -0.03 5.76
C GLN A 209 -11.87 -0.41 4.36
N PHE A 210 -11.07 -1.15 3.60
CA PHE A 210 -11.37 -1.54 2.23
C PHE A 210 -12.09 -2.90 2.12
N GLY A 211 -12.41 -3.54 3.25
CA GLY A 211 -13.05 -4.86 3.24
C GLY A 211 -12.29 -5.92 2.44
N THR A 212 -10.97 -5.85 2.36
CA THR A 212 -10.12 -6.64 1.45
C THR A 212 -10.38 -8.14 1.48
N PHE A 213 -10.73 -8.68 2.65
CA PHE A 213 -10.97 -10.12 2.85
C PHE A 213 -12.45 -10.50 2.78
N LEU A 214 -13.34 -9.56 2.45
CA LEU A 214 -14.78 -9.78 2.30
C LEU A 214 -15.12 -10.06 0.83
N ASN A 215 -16.12 -10.92 0.62
CA ASN A 215 -16.71 -11.15 -0.68
C ASN A 215 -17.51 -9.92 -1.11
N HIS A 216 -16.89 -9.05 -1.90
CA HIS A 216 -17.56 -7.89 -2.46
C HIS A 216 -18.76 -8.31 -3.33
N GLY A 217 -19.87 -7.58 -3.20
CA GLY A 217 -21.19 -7.94 -3.74
C GLY A 217 -22.03 -8.85 -2.83
N LYS A 218 -21.47 -9.41 -1.76
CA LYS A 218 -22.20 -10.21 -0.75
C LYS A 218 -22.02 -9.69 0.68
N GLU A 219 -20.77 -9.42 1.05
CA GLU A 219 -20.35 -9.04 2.41
C GLU A 219 -19.87 -7.58 2.49
N ALA A 220 -19.46 -7.00 1.35
CA ALA A 220 -19.12 -5.59 1.19
C ALA A 220 -19.72 -5.06 -0.13
N ILE A 221 -20.28 -3.86 -0.13
CA ILE A 221 -20.90 -3.30 -1.35
C ILE A 221 -19.84 -2.76 -2.31
N ASN A 222 -18.94 -1.91 -1.80
CA ASN A 222 -17.75 -1.39 -2.50
C ASN A 222 -16.77 -0.74 -1.52
N ALA A 223 -15.63 -0.27 -2.03
CA ALA A 223 -14.56 0.38 -1.29
C ALA A 223 -14.60 1.93 -1.35
N GLY A 224 -15.72 2.52 -1.79
CA GLY A 224 -15.90 3.97 -1.92
C GLY A 224 -15.24 4.56 -3.17
N ILE A 225 -13.93 4.41 -3.34
CA ILE A 225 -13.21 4.94 -4.53
C ILE A 225 -13.21 3.98 -5.71
N GLY A 226 -13.46 2.69 -5.46
CA GLY A 226 -13.54 1.63 -6.46
C GLY A 226 -14.32 0.43 -5.95
N PHE A 227 -14.42 -0.63 -6.76
CA PHE A 227 -15.23 -1.80 -6.39
C PHE A 227 -14.61 -2.59 -5.24
N LYS A 228 -13.32 -2.91 -5.33
CA LYS A 228 -12.55 -3.63 -4.31
C LYS A 228 -11.07 -3.35 -4.51
N LEU A 229 -10.30 -3.30 -3.43
CA LEU A 229 -8.84 -3.35 -3.51
C LEU A 229 -8.39 -4.78 -3.82
N MET A 230 -7.75 -4.98 -4.96
CA MET A 230 -7.27 -6.31 -5.36
C MET A 230 -5.90 -6.57 -4.79
N VAL A 231 -5.83 -7.23 -3.62
CA VAL A 231 -4.53 -7.61 -3.06
C VAL A 231 -3.96 -8.79 -3.86
N PRO A 232 -2.78 -8.63 -4.51
CA PRO A 232 -2.15 -9.72 -5.22
C PRO A 232 -1.79 -10.86 -4.27
N ARG A 233 -1.82 -12.09 -4.77
CA ARG A 233 -1.49 -13.29 -3.98
C ARG A 233 -0.01 -13.33 -3.57
N ASP A 234 0.84 -12.67 -4.35
CA ASP A 234 2.25 -12.44 -4.03
C ASP A 234 2.41 -10.98 -3.62
N ILE A 235 2.85 -10.75 -2.38
CA ILE A 235 3.02 -9.42 -1.80
C ILE A 235 4.42 -8.91 -2.19
N SER A 236 4.74 -8.94 -3.48
CA SER A 236 5.96 -8.32 -4.01
C SER A 236 5.62 -6.86 -4.30
N TYR A 237 5.87 -5.98 -3.32
CA TYR A 237 5.82 -4.52 -3.52
C TYR A 237 7.11 -4.03 -4.21
N ASN A 238 7.48 -4.66 -5.32
CA ASN A 238 8.56 -4.13 -6.13
C ASN A 238 8.02 -2.94 -6.89
N VAL A 239 8.52 -1.76 -6.53
CA VAL A 239 8.20 -0.51 -7.21
C VAL A 239 9.35 -0.19 -8.14
N THR A 240 9.05 -0.02 -9.44
CA THR A 240 10.08 0.41 -10.38
C THR A 240 10.56 1.82 -10.02
N PRO A 241 11.87 2.06 -9.83
CA PRO A 241 12.36 3.39 -9.55
C PRO A 241 12.06 4.38 -10.69
N PRO A 242 11.68 5.63 -10.38
CA PRO A 242 11.51 6.66 -11.40
C PRO A 242 12.82 6.93 -12.15
N THR A 243 12.75 7.13 -13.46
CA THR A 243 13.89 7.58 -14.27
C THR A 243 13.98 9.09 -14.32
N HIS A 244 12.87 9.79 -14.07
CA HIS A 244 12.78 11.23 -14.03
C HIS A 244 12.00 11.65 -12.79
N THR A 245 12.57 12.58 -12.02
CA THR A 245 11.89 13.19 -10.88
C THR A 245 11.75 14.68 -11.05
N TYR A 246 10.77 15.26 -10.36
CA TYR A 246 10.54 16.70 -10.29
C TYR A 246 10.21 17.12 -8.84
N GLN A 247 10.38 18.40 -8.53
CA GLN A 247 10.02 18.99 -7.23
C GLN A 247 8.72 19.77 -7.37
N ASP A 248 8.75 21.08 -7.58
CA ASP A 248 7.52 21.89 -7.54
C ASP A 248 6.64 21.76 -8.80
N LYS A 249 7.23 22.00 -9.97
CA LYS A 249 6.51 22.00 -11.25
C LYS A 249 7.50 21.81 -12.40
N GLN A 250 7.19 20.91 -13.32
CA GLN A 250 8.04 20.67 -14.49
C GLN A 250 7.20 20.36 -15.73
N THR A 251 7.62 20.92 -16.87
CA THR A 251 7.02 20.63 -18.18
C THR A 251 7.85 19.57 -18.90
N TYR A 252 7.18 18.60 -19.50
CA TYR A 252 7.79 17.56 -20.31
C TYR A 252 7.14 17.50 -21.69
N ASN A 253 7.90 17.01 -22.66
CA ASN A 253 7.39 16.64 -23.97
C ASN A 253 7.79 15.18 -24.24
N LEU A 254 6.80 14.33 -24.46
CA LEU A 254 7.00 12.92 -24.75
C LEU A 254 5.87 12.43 -25.65
N ALA A 255 6.20 11.59 -26.63
CA ALA A 255 5.24 11.09 -27.61
C ALA A 255 4.46 12.20 -28.37
N GLY A 256 5.03 13.41 -28.51
CA GLY A 256 4.33 14.58 -29.05
C GLY A 256 3.30 15.21 -28.12
N ILE A 257 3.16 14.73 -26.88
CA ILE A 257 2.30 15.30 -25.85
C ILE A 257 3.14 16.25 -24.99
N THR A 258 2.67 17.48 -24.83
CA THR A 258 3.19 18.40 -23.81
C THR A 258 2.35 18.27 -22.55
N PHE A 259 2.97 17.95 -21.43
CA PHE A 259 2.27 17.84 -20.14
C PHE A 259 3.10 18.48 -19.02
N GLN A 260 2.43 18.94 -17.98
CA GLN A 260 3.07 19.53 -16.80
C GLN A 260 2.78 18.62 -15.60
N LEU A 261 3.84 18.27 -14.88
CA LEU A 261 3.72 17.68 -13.56
C LEU A 261 3.78 18.82 -12.55
N ILE A 262 2.77 18.90 -11.69
CA ILE A 262 2.63 19.96 -10.68
C ILE A 262 2.49 19.26 -9.33
N HIS A 263 3.35 19.65 -8.39
CA HIS A 263 3.31 19.13 -7.03
C HIS A 263 2.08 19.70 -6.34
N THR A 264 1.18 18.81 -5.95
CA THR A 264 -0.10 19.15 -5.33
C THR A 264 -0.32 18.23 -4.14
N PRO A 265 0.41 18.43 -3.02
CA PRO A 265 0.20 17.67 -1.80
C PRO A 265 -1.27 17.65 -1.40
N GLY A 266 -1.79 16.45 -1.11
CA GLY A 266 -3.21 16.25 -0.84
C GLY A 266 -3.43 15.01 0.00
N GLU A 267 -3.76 13.90 -0.66
CA GLU A 267 -3.80 12.56 -0.07
C GLU A 267 -2.42 12.15 0.46
N SER A 268 -1.36 12.49 -0.27
CA SER A 268 0.02 12.26 0.11
C SER A 268 0.91 13.48 -0.12
N ASP A 269 2.08 13.49 0.51
CA ASP A 269 3.07 14.57 0.40
C ASP A 269 3.75 14.58 -0.98
N ASP A 270 3.75 13.48 -1.74
CA ASP A 270 4.36 13.35 -3.07
C ASP A 270 3.36 13.49 -4.23
N GLN A 271 2.11 13.86 -3.93
CA GLN A 271 1.03 13.85 -4.92
C GLN A 271 1.27 14.81 -6.09
N THR A 272 1.03 14.28 -7.29
CA THR A 272 1.24 14.95 -8.57
C THR A 272 -0.07 15.18 -9.31
N THR A 273 -0.30 16.41 -9.77
CA THR A 273 -1.28 16.70 -10.82
C THR A 273 -0.62 16.63 -12.19
N VAL A 274 -1.24 15.91 -13.13
CA VAL A 274 -0.85 15.87 -14.55
C VAL A 274 -1.73 16.85 -15.33
N TRP A 275 -1.16 17.98 -15.75
CA TRP A 275 -1.86 19.01 -16.50
C TRP A 275 -1.55 18.91 -18.00
N LEU A 276 -2.59 18.80 -18.82
CA LEU A 276 -2.54 18.89 -20.28
C LEU A 276 -3.04 20.29 -20.70
N PRO A 277 -2.17 21.14 -21.26
CA PRO A 277 -2.49 22.53 -21.60
C PRO A 277 -3.44 22.68 -22.80
#